data_AF-A0A137ZY63-F1
#
_entry.id   AF-A0A137ZY63-F1
#
_cell.length_a   1.000
_cell.length_b   1.000
_cell.length_c   1.000
_cell.angle_alpha   90.00
_cell.angle_beta   90.00
_cell.angle_gamma   90.00
#
_symmetry.space_group_name_H-M   'P 1'
#
loop_
_entity.id
_entity.type
_entity.pdbx_description
1 polymer ?
#
loop_
_entity_poly.entity_id
_entity_poly.type
_entity_poly.pdbx_seq_one_letter_code
_entity_poly.pdbx_strand_id
1 'polypeptide(L)'
;MSSMGRLGTLLVAGAVAAGTVVAAPSTLNTAPAHADPAPAKSRIVGAQWQGDHQVDLSVYSAAMNDTIKVQLLLARDWHADPKARFPTLYLLDGMRAREDRNGWLIETDVANFYRDKNVTVVLPVGGQSSWYTDWKRPDNGKNYQWETFLAKELPPLLQQGWRATDVRAAAGVSMGGTAAFTLAARNKGLYRFAGSYSGILSTSTPGTPESIALAMRDAGGFNADAMYGPPTDPAWAQHDPLKLADKLRGVSLYFSSGNGSGGTGAPTDLQALALEVLSRSSNQAFAVELNRLGIPANALYRPSGNHSWPYWQFENGQAWPQVQSALGIANPKPCGIGGAIAEAAPKAPALGSCVTVEYPVPGGRAQDFRGGQVFWSADTGAQVVGGAIGGAYLGAGGPGGALGYPTAGERALPDKNGRYQQFQHGTVYWTPQTGARAVRGKIGEKYAALNFERSALGLPASDETKLAGGAFQRFQGGQIYWSPKTEAAVVSGPIYAEWGRQGYEAGRLGYPLADGTPIPGGWEQRFEHGVIALVNGVATTR
;
A
#
# COMPACT_ATOMS: atom_id res chain seq x y z
N MET A 1 -18.53 59.29 -50.76
CA MET A 1 -19.24 58.70 -51.92
C MET A 1 -20.14 57.62 -51.35
N SER A 2 -21.40 57.98 -51.04
CA SER A 2 -22.58 57.72 -51.90
C SER A 2 -22.85 56.22 -51.95
N SER A 3 -23.97 55.65 -51.49
CA SER A 3 -25.38 56.04 -51.64
C SER A 3 -26.17 55.15 -50.65
N MET A 4 -27.05 55.63 -49.78
CA MET A 4 -28.40 56.20 -49.98
C MET A 4 -29.39 55.31 -50.78
N GLY A 5 -30.59 55.14 -50.19
CA GLY A 5 -31.81 54.58 -50.77
C GLY A 5 -32.31 53.34 -50.01
N ARG A 6 -33.11 53.38 -48.92
CA ARG A 6 -34.40 54.07 -48.67
C ARG A 6 -35.37 53.80 -49.84
N LEU A 7 -36.59 53.29 -49.68
CA LEU A 7 -37.63 53.50 -48.68
C LEU A 7 -38.77 52.48 -48.97
N GLY A 8 -39.70 52.21 -48.04
CA GLY A 8 -40.91 51.45 -48.41
C GLY A 8 -41.69 50.81 -47.26
N THR A 9 -41.95 51.61 -46.23
CA THR A 9 -42.88 51.41 -45.10
C THR A 9 -44.28 50.97 -45.54
N LEU A 10 -44.93 50.09 -44.76
CA LEU A 10 -46.33 50.34 -44.38
C LEU A 10 -46.59 49.96 -42.93
N LEU A 11 -47.09 50.95 -42.19
CA LEU A 11 -47.58 50.92 -40.82
C LEU A 11 -48.86 50.07 -40.68
N VAL A 12 -49.12 49.55 -39.49
CA VAL A 12 -50.23 49.93 -38.57
C VAL A 12 -49.86 49.34 -37.19
N ALA A 13 -49.30 50.14 -36.28
CA ALA A 13 -49.97 50.90 -35.21
C ALA A 13 -50.60 50.04 -34.09
N GLY A 14 -49.96 50.07 -32.92
CA GLY A 14 -50.50 49.63 -31.64
C GLY A 14 -49.69 50.30 -30.53
N ALA A 15 -50.27 51.35 -29.94
CA ALA A 15 -49.64 52.27 -29.01
C ALA A 15 -49.18 51.62 -27.71
N VAL A 16 -48.04 52.07 -27.17
CA VAL A 16 -47.71 51.90 -25.75
C VAL A 16 -47.19 53.22 -25.20
N ALA A 17 -47.85 53.68 -24.14
CA ALA A 17 -47.60 54.91 -23.42
C ALA A 17 -46.25 54.90 -22.70
N ALA A 18 -45.61 56.06 -22.68
CA ALA A 18 -44.34 56.31 -22.01
C ALA A 18 -44.50 56.27 -20.48
N GLY A 19 -43.83 55.31 -19.84
CA GLY A 19 -43.56 55.27 -18.41
C GLY A 19 -42.06 55.27 -18.19
N THR A 20 -41.60 56.18 -17.32
CA THR A 20 -40.21 56.44 -16.93
C THR A 20 -39.41 55.17 -16.60
N VAL A 21 -38.20 55.11 -17.14
CA VAL A 21 -37.23 54.03 -16.94
C VAL A 21 -36.75 54.00 -15.49
N VAL A 22 -37.17 52.97 -14.76
CA VAL A 22 -36.44 52.41 -13.62
C VAL A 22 -36.01 51.02 -14.07
N ALA A 23 -34.70 50.80 -14.18
CA ALA A 23 -34.15 49.50 -14.56
C ALA A 23 -34.53 48.46 -13.48
N ALA A 24 -35.47 47.58 -13.81
CA ALA A 24 -35.75 46.39 -13.01
C ALA A 24 -34.62 45.37 -13.23
N PRO A 25 -34.18 44.65 -12.18
CA PRO A 25 -33.07 43.72 -12.26
C PRO A 25 -33.39 42.56 -13.19
N SER A 26 -32.44 42.25 -14.08
CA SER A 26 -32.45 41.03 -14.89
C SER A 26 -32.59 39.83 -13.97
N THR A 27 -33.70 39.10 -14.07
CA THR A 27 -33.81 37.76 -13.48
C THR A 27 -32.90 36.84 -14.28
N LEU A 28 -31.61 36.84 -13.93
CA LEU A 28 -30.71 35.76 -14.26
C LEU A 28 -31.31 34.51 -13.61
N ASN A 29 -31.78 33.61 -14.46
CA ASN A 29 -32.13 32.25 -14.08
C ASN A 29 -30.82 31.60 -13.58
N THR A 30 -30.54 31.74 -12.28
CA THR A 30 -29.40 31.08 -11.64
C THR A 30 -29.64 29.59 -11.77
N ALA A 31 -28.84 28.93 -12.60
CA ALA A 31 -28.68 27.49 -12.53
C ALA A 31 -28.45 27.12 -11.06
N PRO A 32 -29.06 26.03 -10.55
CA PRO A 32 -28.82 25.61 -9.19
C PRO A 32 -27.31 25.48 -9.02
N ALA A 33 -26.77 26.11 -7.97
CA ALA A 33 -25.39 25.93 -7.59
C ALA A 33 -25.12 24.43 -7.60
N HIS A 34 -24.20 23.97 -8.45
CA HIS A 34 -23.69 22.62 -8.36
C HIS A 34 -23.17 22.49 -6.93
N ALA A 35 -23.91 21.75 -6.10
CA ALA A 35 -23.43 21.38 -4.78
C ALA A 35 -22.07 20.72 -5.02
N ASP A 36 -21.04 21.23 -4.35
CA ASP A 36 -19.72 20.60 -4.38
C ASP A 36 -19.92 19.09 -4.15
N PRO A 37 -19.29 18.23 -4.96
CA PRO A 37 -19.40 16.79 -4.75
C PRO A 37 -19.03 16.51 -3.29
N ALA A 38 -19.89 15.75 -2.60
CA ALA A 38 -19.69 15.41 -1.20
C ALA A 38 -18.24 14.94 -0.97
N PRO A 39 -17.57 15.39 0.11
CA PRO A 39 -16.16 15.10 0.32
C PRO A 39 -15.89 13.60 0.25
N ALA A 40 -14.88 13.23 -0.53
CA ALA A 40 -14.56 11.83 -0.81
C ALA A 40 -14.20 11.11 0.49
N LYS A 41 -14.89 10.01 0.80
CA LYS A 41 -14.60 9.19 1.99
C LYS A 41 -13.29 8.40 1.81
N SER A 42 -12.54 8.22 2.90
CA SER A 42 -11.36 7.37 2.92
C SER A 42 -11.72 5.93 2.55
N ARG A 43 -10.88 5.30 1.72
CA ARG A 43 -11.13 3.96 1.18
C ARG A 43 -9.84 3.31 0.72
N ILE A 44 -9.80 1.98 0.76
CA ILE A 44 -8.75 1.22 0.09
C ILE A 44 -9.06 1.24 -1.41
N VAL A 45 -8.11 1.74 -2.20
CA VAL A 45 -8.24 1.85 -3.67
C VAL A 45 -7.42 0.81 -4.42
N GLY A 46 -6.55 0.07 -3.72
CA GLY A 46 -5.76 -1.01 -4.31
C GLY A 46 -5.08 -1.88 -3.26
N ALA A 47 -4.76 -3.11 -3.65
CA ALA A 47 -3.99 -4.05 -2.87
C ALA A 47 -3.08 -4.87 -3.80
N GLN A 48 -1.79 -4.87 -3.52
CA GLN A 48 -0.79 -5.62 -4.28
C GLN A 48 -0.13 -6.65 -3.36
N TRP A 49 -0.29 -7.92 -3.70
CA TRP A 49 0.29 -9.01 -2.94
C TRP A 49 1.75 -9.19 -3.37
N GLN A 50 2.67 -8.86 -2.47
CA GLN A 50 4.12 -8.99 -2.69
C GLN A 50 4.62 -10.40 -2.33
N GLY A 51 3.83 -11.15 -1.58
CA GLY A 51 4.05 -12.53 -1.21
C GLY A 51 2.83 -13.09 -0.50
N ASP A 52 2.97 -14.28 0.08
CA ASP A 52 1.93 -14.93 0.87
C ASP A 52 1.67 -14.24 2.22
N HIS A 53 2.69 -13.57 2.75
CA HIS A 53 2.65 -12.88 4.04
C HIS A 53 2.64 -11.35 3.92
N GLN A 54 2.96 -10.78 2.75
CA GLN A 54 3.12 -9.33 2.57
C GLN A 54 2.17 -8.76 1.52
N VAL A 55 1.46 -7.69 1.87
CA VAL A 55 0.55 -6.96 0.99
C VAL A 55 0.78 -5.46 1.08
N ASP A 56 0.88 -4.78 -0.05
CA ASP A 56 0.94 -3.33 -0.13
C ASP A 56 -0.46 -2.78 -0.47
N LEU A 57 -1.06 -2.03 0.45
CA LEU A 57 -2.33 -1.34 0.23
C LEU A 57 -2.08 0.07 -0.29
N SER A 58 -2.97 0.52 -1.16
CA SER A 58 -3.15 1.93 -1.53
C SER A 58 -4.42 2.43 -0.86
N VAL A 59 -4.28 3.37 0.08
CA VAL A 59 -5.39 3.88 0.90
C VAL A 59 -5.57 5.36 0.63
N TYR A 60 -6.68 5.74 -0.01
CA TYR A 60 -7.04 7.14 -0.14
C TYR A 60 -7.47 7.68 1.23
N SER A 61 -6.80 8.72 1.69
CA SER A 61 -7.12 9.46 2.91
C SER A 61 -7.90 10.73 2.57
N ALA A 62 -9.09 10.88 3.15
CA ALA A 62 -9.90 12.09 3.01
C ALA A 62 -9.22 13.28 3.69
N ALA A 63 -8.65 13.08 4.88
CA ALA A 63 -7.98 14.13 5.64
C ALA A 63 -6.72 14.69 4.94
N MET A 64 -5.95 13.83 4.27
CA MET A 64 -4.77 14.26 3.52
C MET A 64 -5.05 14.60 2.06
N ASN A 65 -6.21 14.17 1.53
CA ASN A 65 -6.55 14.21 0.11
C ASN A 65 -5.44 13.57 -0.77
N ASP A 66 -4.92 12.44 -0.30
CA ASP A 66 -3.81 11.73 -0.95
C ASP A 66 -3.97 10.21 -0.79
N THR A 67 -3.30 9.43 -1.63
CA THR A 67 -3.26 7.97 -1.55
C THR A 67 -2.00 7.51 -0.86
N ILE A 68 -2.17 6.91 0.31
CA ILE A 68 -1.10 6.51 1.21
C ILE A 68 -0.84 5.02 1.01
N LYS A 69 0.44 4.66 0.81
CA LYS A 69 0.84 3.25 0.81
C LYS A 69 0.91 2.75 2.25
N VAL A 70 0.27 1.63 2.52
CA VAL A 70 0.33 0.93 3.82
C VAL A 70 0.70 -0.51 3.58
N GLN A 71 1.84 -0.95 4.09
CA GLN A 71 2.29 -2.33 3.96
C GLN A 71 1.77 -3.16 5.13
N LEU A 72 1.29 -4.35 4.84
CA LEU A 72 0.81 -5.31 5.82
C LEU A 72 1.72 -6.53 5.82
N LEU A 73 2.08 -6.98 7.03
CA LEU A 73 2.55 -8.34 7.28
C LEU A 73 1.39 -9.11 7.90
N LEU A 74 0.78 -10.03 7.16
CA LEU A 74 -0.45 -10.72 7.55
C LEU A 74 -0.18 -11.73 8.67
N ALA A 75 -1.10 -11.89 9.61
CA ALA A 75 -0.95 -12.88 10.68
C ALA A 75 -0.64 -14.30 10.16
N ARG A 76 0.13 -15.08 10.91
CA ARG A 76 0.54 -16.45 10.57
C ARG A 76 -0.63 -17.30 10.05
N ASP A 77 -1.75 -17.33 10.77
CA ASP A 77 -2.90 -18.16 10.40
C ASP A 77 -3.85 -17.50 9.39
N TRP A 78 -3.41 -16.45 8.67
CA TRP A 78 -4.26 -15.75 7.71
C TRP A 78 -4.87 -16.73 6.69
N HIS A 79 -4.06 -17.57 6.06
CA HIS A 79 -4.56 -18.55 5.08
C HIS A 79 -5.14 -19.79 5.74
N ALA A 80 -4.53 -20.25 6.84
CA ALA A 80 -4.93 -21.46 7.55
C ALA A 80 -6.30 -21.36 8.22
N ASP A 81 -6.68 -20.18 8.71
CA ASP A 81 -8.01 -19.89 9.25
C ASP A 81 -8.61 -18.65 8.54
N PRO A 82 -9.36 -18.86 7.44
CA PRO A 82 -9.97 -17.75 6.69
C PRO A 82 -11.08 -17.02 7.46
N LYS A 83 -11.55 -17.56 8.60
CA LYS A 83 -12.59 -16.94 9.44
C LYS A 83 -12.00 -16.19 10.63
N ALA A 84 -10.76 -16.46 11.01
CA ALA A 84 -10.07 -15.73 12.07
C ALA A 84 -9.92 -14.24 11.75
N ARG A 85 -9.98 -13.44 12.81
CA ARG A 85 -9.62 -12.03 12.83
C ARG A 85 -8.41 -11.83 13.73
N PHE A 86 -7.57 -10.86 13.40
CA PHE A 86 -6.26 -10.70 14.04
C PHE A 86 -6.09 -9.33 14.71
N PRO A 87 -5.44 -9.25 15.87
CA PRO A 87 -4.99 -7.97 16.40
C PRO A 87 -3.95 -7.33 15.46
N THR A 88 -3.79 -6.02 15.57
CA THR A 88 -2.85 -5.27 14.73
C THR A 88 -1.74 -4.60 15.52
N LEU A 89 -0.51 -4.64 15.00
CA LEU A 89 0.61 -3.86 15.50
C LEU A 89 0.98 -2.80 14.47
N TYR A 90 0.81 -1.52 14.81
CA TYR A 90 1.27 -0.41 13.98
C TYR A 90 2.75 -0.19 14.27
N LEU A 91 3.60 -0.34 13.25
CA LEU A 91 5.04 -0.21 13.37
C LEU A 91 5.51 1.01 12.57
N LEU A 92 5.75 2.10 13.30
CA LEU A 92 5.97 3.44 12.78
C LEU A 92 7.45 3.70 12.50
N ASP A 93 7.72 4.37 11.39
CA ASP A 93 9.06 4.67 10.86
C ASP A 93 9.67 5.91 11.55
N GLY A 94 10.94 6.18 11.27
CA GLY A 94 11.66 7.35 11.77
C GLY A 94 11.45 8.61 10.93
N MET A 95 12.18 9.66 11.29
CA MET A 95 12.05 10.99 10.68
C MET A 95 12.41 11.04 9.19
N ARG A 96 13.26 10.12 8.72
CA ARG A 96 13.71 9.99 7.31
C ARG A 96 12.92 8.93 6.52
N ALA A 97 11.67 8.65 6.93
CA ALA A 97 10.79 7.70 6.25
C ALA A 97 10.71 7.96 4.75
N ARG A 98 10.89 6.90 3.94
CA ARG A 98 10.87 6.98 2.48
C ARG A 98 9.48 6.73 1.93
N GLU A 99 9.20 7.28 0.75
CA GLU A 99 7.89 7.15 0.08
C GLU A 99 7.72 5.81 -0.67
N ASP A 100 8.79 5.06 -0.89
CA ASP A 100 8.74 3.81 -1.67
C ASP A 100 8.42 2.59 -0.80
N ARG A 101 9.02 2.48 0.39
CA ARG A 101 8.87 1.35 1.33
C ARG A 101 9.14 1.80 2.77
N ASN A 102 8.47 1.18 3.74
CA ASN A 102 8.69 1.44 5.15
C ASN A 102 10.09 0.96 5.60
N GLY A 103 10.81 1.79 6.35
CA GLY A 103 12.19 1.57 6.79
C GLY A 103 12.41 0.26 7.53
N TRP A 104 11.43 -0.21 8.30
CA TRP A 104 11.52 -1.53 8.95
C TRP A 104 11.69 -2.66 7.93
N LEU A 105 11.01 -2.60 6.79
CA LEU A 105 11.13 -3.61 5.73
C LEU A 105 12.37 -3.42 4.84
N ILE A 106 12.99 -2.23 4.87
CA ILE A 106 14.22 -1.95 4.13
C ILE A 106 15.43 -2.45 4.93
N GLU A 107 15.44 -2.18 6.24
CA GLU A 107 16.67 -2.19 7.04
C GLU A 107 16.69 -3.31 8.10
N THR A 108 15.61 -4.08 8.21
CA THR A 108 15.48 -5.11 9.24
C THR A 108 14.83 -6.39 8.72
N ASP A 109 14.79 -7.40 9.58
CA ASP A 109 14.18 -8.71 9.31
C ASP A 109 12.75 -8.83 9.88
N VAL A 110 12.02 -7.72 10.07
CA VAL A 110 10.65 -7.77 10.65
C VAL A 110 9.70 -8.69 9.89
N ALA A 111 9.83 -8.80 8.56
CA ALA A 111 8.98 -9.66 7.75
C ALA A 111 9.11 -11.13 8.15
N ASN A 112 10.34 -11.63 8.34
CA ASN A 112 10.55 -13.00 8.81
C ASN A 112 10.30 -13.15 10.30
N PHE A 113 10.61 -12.12 11.09
CA PHE A 113 10.34 -12.11 12.52
C PHE A 113 8.84 -12.28 12.82
N TYR A 114 7.96 -11.58 12.11
CA TYR A 114 6.51 -11.64 12.35
C TYR A 114 5.79 -12.82 11.70
N ARG A 115 6.49 -13.62 10.91
CA ARG A 115 5.91 -14.68 10.08
C ARG A 115 5.25 -15.83 10.85
N ASP A 116 5.68 -16.07 12.08
CA ASP A 116 5.14 -17.11 12.97
C ASP A 116 4.20 -16.56 14.06
N LYS A 117 3.75 -15.31 13.93
CA LYS A 117 2.96 -14.59 14.94
C LYS A 117 1.55 -14.31 14.44
N ASN A 118 0.54 -14.52 15.28
CA ASN A 118 -0.86 -14.22 14.97
C ASN A 118 -1.20 -12.74 15.20
N VAL A 119 -0.48 -11.86 14.51
CA VAL A 119 -0.69 -10.41 14.49
C VAL A 119 -0.55 -9.91 13.06
N THR A 120 -1.41 -8.99 12.65
CA THR A 120 -1.19 -8.26 11.38
C THR A 120 -0.38 -7.00 11.67
N VAL A 121 0.84 -6.92 11.16
CA VAL A 121 1.68 -5.72 11.33
C VAL A 121 1.32 -4.71 10.26
N VAL A 122 1.06 -3.48 10.67
CA VAL A 122 0.66 -2.35 9.82
C VAL A 122 1.84 -1.38 9.75
N LEU A 123 2.39 -1.19 8.55
CA LEU A 123 3.57 -0.36 8.30
C LEU A 123 3.21 0.77 7.33
N PRO A 124 2.79 1.94 7.83
CA PRO A 124 2.56 3.10 6.98
C PRO A 124 3.86 3.51 6.28
N VAL A 125 3.78 3.84 4.98
CA VAL A 125 4.94 4.25 4.17
C VAL A 125 4.94 5.77 4.02
N GLY A 126 6.13 6.38 3.99
CA GLY A 126 6.29 7.81 3.83
C GLY A 126 6.05 8.60 5.11
N GLY A 127 5.72 9.88 4.94
CA GLY A 127 5.50 10.78 6.07
C GLY A 127 6.80 11.29 6.70
N GLN A 128 7.81 11.55 5.88
CA GLN A 128 9.07 12.18 6.31
C GLN A 128 8.78 13.40 7.20
N SER A 129 9.43 13.46 8.36
CA SER A 129 9.26 14.50 9.39
C SER A 129 7.84 14.72 9.91
N SER A 130 6.87 13.85 9.61
CA SER A 130 5.45 14.09 9.93
C SER A 130 5.10 14.05 11.41
N TRP A 131 5.93 13.42 12.24
CA TRP A 131 5.63 13.04 13.64
C TRP A 131 4.34 12.23 13.81
N TYR A 132 3.84 11.65 12.71
CA TYR A 132 2.54 11.00 12.61
C TYR A 132 1.41 11.78 13.30
N THR A 133 1.44 13.11 13.16
CA THR A 133 0.50 14.04 13.80
C THR A 133 -0.33 14.80 12.77
N ASP A 134 -1.34 15.51 13.24
CA ASP A 134 -2.14 16.44 12.43
C ASP A 134 -1.48 17.83 12.46
N TRP A 135 -0.94 18.26 11.33
CA TRP A 135 -0.24 19.53 11.21
C TRP A 135 -1.22 20.70 11.15
N LYS A 136 -0.82 21.84 11.73
CA LYS A 136 -1.62 23.07 11.70
C LYS A 136 -1.80 23.62 10.28
N ARG A 137 -0.81 23.43 9.43
CA ARG A 137 -0.80 23.96 8.06
C ARG A 137 0.09 23.11 7.14
N PRO A 138 -0.22 23.04 5.83
CA PRO A 138 0.66 22.41 4.87
C PRO A 138 2.05 23.05 4.84
N ASP A 139 3.06 22.24 4.49
CA ASP A 139 4.45 22.67 4.34
C ASP A 139 5.18 21.73 3.38
N ASN A 140 6.16 22.25 2.65
CA ASN A 140 7.03 21.46 1.78
C ASN A 140 6.27 20.51 0.81
N GLY A 141 5.14 20.99 0.27
CA GLY A 141 4.28 20.21 -0.64
C GLY A 141 3.47 19.09 0.02
N LYS A 142 3.43 19.02 1.35
CA LYS A 142 2.71 18.00 2.12
C LYS A 142 1.62 18.62 3.00
N ASN A 143 0.49 17.93 3.10
CA ASN A 143 -0.58 18.22 4.06
C ASN A 143 -0.72 17.02 5.01
N TYR A 144 0.00 17.04 6.11
CA TYR A 144 0.05 15.92 7.04
C TYR A 144 -1.11 15.94 8.03
N GLN A 145 -1.97 14.91 7.93
CA GLN A 145 -3.08 14.63 8.86
C GLN A 145 -2.98 13.17 9.33
N TRP A 146 -1.79 12.80 9.82
CA TRP A 146 -1.45 11.41 10.11
C TRP A 146 -2.11 10.87 11.38
N GLU A 147 -2.35 11.71 12.39
CA GLU A 147 -3.08 11.25 13.58
C GLU A 147 -4.51 10.89 13.19
N THR A 148 -5.17 11.74 12.40
CA THR A 148 -6.51 11.45 11.87
C THR A 148 -6.51 10.20 11.00
N PHE A 149 -5.55 10.04 10.08
CA PHE A 149 -5.45 8.84 9.26
C PHE A 149 -5.28 7.56 10.09
N LEU A 150 -4.34 7.55 11.03
CA LEU A 150 -4.00 6.36 11.82
C LEU A 150 -5.04 6.03 12.90
N ALA A 151 -5.72 7.03 13.45
CA ALA A 151 -6.68 6.84 14.53
C ALA A 151 -8.13 6.69 14.05
N LYS A 152 -8.50 7.31 12.91
CA LYS A 152 -9.91 7.42 12.49
C LYS A 152 -10.19 6.80 11.13
N GLU A 153 -9.27 6.85 10.18
CA GLU A 153 -9.52 6.41 8.81
C GLU A 153 -9.07 4.98 8.54
N LEU A 154 -7.80 4.66 8.81
CA LEU A 154 -7.22 3.37 8.52
C LEU A 154 -7.80 2.22 9.36
N PRO A 155 -8.01 2.36 10.69
CA PRO A 155 -8.52 1.27 11.51
C PRO A 155 -9.85 0.67 11.04
N PRO A 156 -10.93 1.44 10.75
CA PRO A 156 -12.17 0.84 10.26
C PRO A 156 -12.03 0.18 8.89
N LEU A 157 -11.16 0.70 8.00
CA LEU A 157 -10.89 0.07 6.70
C LEU A 157 -10.23 -1.30 6.85
N LEU A 158 -9.27 -1.43 7.75
CA LEU A 158 -8.63 -2.72 8.04
C LEU A 158 -9.59 -3.70 8.74
N GLN A 159 -10.49 -3.21 9.58
CA GLN A 159 -11.50 -4.05 10.22
C GLN A 159 -12.52 -4.62 9.24
N GLN A 160 -12.90 -3.84 8.22
CA GLN A 160 -13.88 -4.26 7.21
C GLN A 160 -13.28 -5.17 6.15
N GLY A 161 -12.09 -4.83 5.62
CA GLY A 161 -11.52 -5.51 4.45
C GLY A 161 -10.36 -6.46 4.75
N TRP A 162 -9.71 -6.33 5.92
CA TRP A 162 -8.44 -6.99 6.22
C TRP A 162 -8.45 -7.78 7.54
N ARG A 163 -9.65 -8.19 7.99
CA ARG A 163 -9.87 -9.05 9.17
C ARG A 163 -9.14 -8.57 10.43
N ALA A 164 -8.83 -7.28 10.54
CA ALA A 164 -8.29 -6.71 11.76
C ALA A 164 -9.38 -6.72 12.85
N THR A 165 -8.99 -6.90 14.11
CA THR A 165 -9.86 -6.70 15.28
C THR A 165 -9.84 -5.21 15.72
N ASP A 166 -10.45 -4.91 16.86
CA ASP A 166 -10.32 -3.64 17.57
C ASP A 166 -9.17 -3.63 18.59
N VAL A 167 -8.44 -4.73 18.76
CA VAL A 167 -7.28 -4.84 19.65
C VAL A 167 -6.02 -4.44 18.89
N ARG A 168 -5.35 -3.38 19.35
CA ARG A 168 -4.23 -2.76 18.64
C ARG A 168 -3.05 -2.45 19.56
N ALA A 169 -1.86 -2.44 18.99
CA ALA A 169 -0.63 -1.93 19.58
C ALA A 169 -0.01 -0.90 18.62
N ALA A 170 0.70 0.08 19.16
CA ALA A 170 1.54 0.98 18.39
C ALA A 170 2.98 0.89 18.90
N ALA A 171 3.95 0.83 18.00
CA ALA A 171 5.35 0.94 18.32
C ALA A 171 6.08 1.69 17.21
N GLY A 172 7.25 2.24 17.48
CA GLY A 172 8.04 2.87 16.43
C GLY A 172 9.42 3.30 16.87
N VAL A 173 10.21 3.76 15.91
CA VAL A 173 11.57 4.28 16.12
C VAL A 173 11.59 5.80 16.08
N SER A 174 12.44 6.43 16.89
CA SER A 174 12.70 7.87 16.77
C SER A 174 11.38 8.67 16.82
N MET A 175 11.09 9.46 15.78
CA MET A 175 9.80 10.12 15.53
C MET A 175 8.57 9.19 15.71
N GLY A 176 8.59 7.98 15.14
CA GLY A 176 7.53 6.99 15.28
C GLY A 176 7.38 6.45 16.71
N GLY A 177 8.47 6.40 17.48
CA GLY A 177 8.44 6.02 18.90
C GLY A 177 7.74 7.08 19.76
N THR A 178 8.05 8.36 19.53
CA THR A 178 7.30 9.48 20.12
C THR A 178 5.83 9.41 19.72
N ALA A 179 5.55 9.23 18.43
CA ALA A 179 4.18 9.16 17.92
C ALA A 179 3.37 8.02 18.53
N ALA A 180 3.95 6.83 18.73
CA ALA A 180 3.25 5.70 19.35
C ALA A 180 2.68 6.05 20.74
N PHE A 181 3.45 6.79 21.55
CA PHE A 181 3.01 7.27 22.86
C PHE A 181 1.97 8.39 22.74
N THR A 182 2.21 9.38 21.88
CA THR A 182 1.29 10.50 21.66
C THR A 182 -0.07 10.01 21.13
N LEU A 183 -0.09 9.10 20.15
CA LEU A 183 -1.29 8.48 19.60
C LEU A 183 -2.06 7.71 20.68
N ALA A 184 -1.38 6.90 21.49
CA ALA A 184 -2.02 6.15 22.58
C ALA A 184 -2.63 7.06 23.65
N ALA A 185 -1.93 8.14 24.01
CA ALA A 185 -2.39 9.07 25.03
C ALA A 185 -3.56 9.95 24.56
N ARG A 186 -3.56 10.35 23.28
CA ARG A 186 -4.58 11.23 22.69
C ARG A 186 -5.82 10.47 22.23
N ASN A 187 -5.69 9.19 21.89
CA ASN A 187 -6.76 8.34 21.41
C ASN A 187 -7.06 7.24 22.43
N LYS A 188 -7.64 7.65 23.57
CA LYS A 188 -7.87 6.78 24.73
C LYS A 188 -8.62 5.50 24.35
N GLY A 189 -8.04 4.36 24.69
CA GLY A 189 -8.62 3.03 24.43
C GLY A 189 -8.35 2.48 23.03
N LEU A 190 -7.74 3.25 22.13
CA LEU A 190 -7.43 2.79 20.77
C LEU A 190 -6.32 1.73 20.76
N TYR A 191 -5.32 1.88 21.63
CA TYR A 191 -4.15 0.99 21.72
C TYR A 191 -4.02 0.37 23.13
N ARG A 192 -3.72 -0.93 23.18
CA ARG A 192 -3.43 -1.70 24.40
C ARG A 192 -1.95 -1.67 24.78
N PHE A 193 -1.08 -1.36 23.82
CA PHE A 193 0.37 -1.26 24.01
C PHE A 193 0.93 -0.06 23.24
N ALA A 194 1.92 0.61 23.82
CA ALA A 194 2.73 1.66 23.20
C ALA A 194 4.23 1.37 23.39
N GLY A 195 4.98 1.33 22.29
CA GLY A 195 6.42 1.05 22.24
C GLY A 195 7.23 2.19 21.62
N SER A 196 8.29 2.65 22.29
CA SER A 196 9.19 3.69 21.77
C SER A 196 10.64 3.20 21.75
N TYR A 197 11.23 3.09 20.57
CA TYR A 197 12.63 2.71 20.39
C TYR A 197 13.43 3.95 20.01
N SER A 198 14.20 4.48 20.96
CA SER A 198 14.95 5.73 20.84
C SER A 198 14.09 6.96 20.48
N GLY A 199 12.80 7.00 20.85
CA GLY A 199 11.96 8.17 20.65
C GLY A 199 12.18 9.28 21.69
N ILE A 200 11.89 10.53 21.32
CA ILE A 200 11.94 11.68 22.24
C ILE A 200 10.61 11.76 23.01
N LEU A 201 10.62 11.48 24.30
CA LEU A 201 9.41 11.38 25.14
C LEU A 201 9.11 12.66 25.95
N SER A 202 9.75 13.77 25.58
CA SER A 202 9.51 15.10 26.14
C SER A 202 9.74 16.13 25.04
N THR A 203 8.69 16.56 24.34
CA THR A 203 8.82 17.42 23.15
C THR A 203 8.67 18.91 23.43
N SER A 204 8.08 19.30 24.55
CA SER A 204 7.79 20.70 24.91
C SER A 204 8.75 21.30 25.94
N THR A 205 9.73 20.52 26.40
CA THR A 205 10.76 21.02 27.32
C THR A 205 11.67 22.05 26.65
N PRO A 206 12.14 23.09 27.36
CA PRO A 206 12.99 24.13 26.79
C PRO A 206 14.18 23.55 26.01
N GLY A 207 14.40 24.02 24.77
CA GLY A 207 15.45 23.54 23.88
C GLY A 207 15.08 22.32 23.04
N THR A 208 14.03 21.57 23.40
CA THR A 208 13.59 20.41 22.62
C THR A 208 12.83 20.79 21.35
N PRO A 209 11.86 21.72 21.36
CA PRO A 209 11.22 22.20 20.13
C PRO A 209 12.22 22.69 19.08
N GLU A 210 13.25 23.43 19.51
CA GLU A 210 14.30 23.95 18.64
C GLU A 210 15.17 22.84 18.05
N SER A 211 15.49 21.83 18.86
CA SER A 211 16.24 20.64 18.40
C SER A 211 15.43 19.83 17.39
N ILE A 212 14.12 19.68 17.63
CA ILE A 212 13.20 19.04 16.69
C ILE A 212 13.11 19.86 15.39
N ALA A 213 13.01 21.19 15.49
CA ALA A 213 12.99 22.06 14.32
C ALA A 213 14.28 21.95 13.48
N LEU A 214 15.45 21.87 14.12
CA LEU A 214 16.71 21.63 13.43
C LEU A 214 16.73 20.27 12.74
N ALA A 215 16.28 19.21 13.42
CA ALA A 215 16.22 17.87 12.87
C ALA A 215 15.25 17.78 11.67
N MET A 216 14.09 18.44 11.72
CA MET A 216 13.12 18.47 10.62
C MET A 216 13.66 19.25 9.40
N ARG A 217 14.44 20.31 9.62
CA ARG A 217 15.12 21.04 8.54
C ARG A 217 16.17 20.17 7.85
N ASP A 218 16.95 19.40 8.60
CA ASP A 218 17.88 18.41 8.04
C ASP A 218 17.11 17.27 7.32
N ALA A 219 16.06 16.75 7.94
CA ALA A 219 15.23 15.68 7.44
C ALA A 219 14.17 16.17 6.43
N GLY A 220 14.63 16.77 5.33
CA GLY A 220 13.81 17.10 4.17
C GLY A 220 13.36 18.56 4.08
N GLY A 221 13.89 19.46 4.92
CA GLY A 221 13.62 20.90 4.84
C GLY A 221 12.28 21.33 5.42
N PHE A 222 11.71 20.55 6.35
CA PHE A 222 10.40 20.83 6.93
C PHE A 222 10.45 21.88 8.05
N ASN A 223 9.37 22.64 8.18
CA ASN A 223 9.21 23.66 9.20
C ASN A 223 8.35 23.17 10.39
N ALA A 224 8.94 23.07 11.58
CA ALA A 224 8.22 22.68 12.79
C ALA A 224 7.09 23.65 13.18
N ASP A 225 7.17 24.93 12.79
CA ASP A 225 6.09 25.90 13.01
C ASP A 225 4.84 25.55 12.20
N ALA A 226 4.98 24.84 11.06
CA ALA A 226 3.84 24.35 10.31
C ALA A 226 3.17 23.15 11.00
N MET A 227 3.95 22.36 11.74
CA MET A 227 3.47 21.22 12.52
C MET A 227 2.72 21.66 13.77
N TYR A 228 3.37 22.36 14.69
CA TYR A 228 2.81 22.75 15.99
C TYR A 228 2.78 24.25 16.25
N GLY A 229 3.29 25.09 15.34
CA GLY A 229 3.49 26.51 15.63
C GLY A 229 4.81 26.77 16.34
N PRO A 230 5.08 28.03 16.72
CA PRO A 230 6.32 28.40 17.40
C PRO A 230 6.53 27.58 18.68
N PRO A 231 7.76 27.47 19.23
CA PRO A 231 8.04 26.69 20.45
C PRO A 231 7.16 27.00 21.68
N THR A 232 6.58 28.20 21.74
CA THR A 232 5.65 28.63 22.80
C THR A 232 4.20 28.23 22.57
N ASP A 233 3.87 27.68 21.39
CA ASP A 233 2.52 27.28 21.04
C ASP A 233 2.06 26.09 21.91
N PRO A 234 0.84 26.14 22.48
CA PRO A 234 0.30 25.06 23.29
C PRO A 234 0.26 23.70 22.59
N ALA A 235 0.25 23.65 21.27
CA ALA A 235 0.25 22.40 20.53
C ALA A 235 1.48 21.53 20.84
N TRP A 236 2.64 22.10 21.16
CA TRP A 236 3.80 21.32 21.61
C TRP A 236 3.47 20.50 22.86
N ALA A 237 2.92 21.14 23.89
CA ALA A 237 2.53 20.46 25.12
C ALA A 237 1.34 19.49 24.92
N GLN A 238 0.42 19.79 23.99
CA GLN A 238 -0.72 18.92 23.67
C GLN A 238 -0.32 17.62 22.95
N HIS A 239 0.91 17.53 22.44
CA HIS A 239 1.45 16.35 21.76
C HIS A 239 2.70 15.78 22.44
N ASP A 240 3.03 16.28 23.63
CA ASP A 240 4.18 15.86 24.41
C ASP A 240 3.85 14.62 25.28
N PRO A 241 4.50 13.46 25.07
CA PRO A 241 4.28 12.27 25.89
C PRO A 241 4.43 12.53 27.39
N LEU A 242 5.40 13.36 27.81
CA LEU A 242 5.62 13.70 29.22
C LEU A 242 4.42 14.43 29.82
N LYS A 243 3.82 15.36 29.06
CA LYS A 243 2.64 16.11 29.51
C LYS A 243 1.35 15.29 29.46
N LEU A 244 1.36 14.20 28.70
CA LEU A 244 0.22 13.31 28.50
C LEU A 244 0.35 11.99 29.28
N ALA A 245 1.36 11.85 30.14
CA ALA A 245 1.71 10.60 30.82
C ALA A 245 0.53 9.99 31.61
N ASP A 246 -0.31 10.83 32.23
CA ASP A 246 -1.49 10.40 32.98
C ASP A 246 -2.54 9.69 32.10
N LYS A 247 -2.64 10.10 30.84
CA LYS A 247 -3.58 9.52 29.85
C LYS A 247 -3.18 8.13 29.37
N LEU A 248 -1.94 7.70 29.64
CA LEU A 248 -1.45 6.36 29.30
C LEU A 248 -1.81 5.28 30.32
N ARG A 249 -2.54 5.63 31.39
CA ARG A 249 -3.00 4.66 32.38
C ARG A 249 -3.82 3.53 31.73
N GLY A 250 -3.38 2.30 31.94
CA GLY A 250 -4.01 1.10 31.38
C GLY A 250 -3.47 0.69 30.00
N VAL A 251 -2.51 1.43 29.44
CA VAL A 251 -1.72 1.02 28.28
C VAL A 251 -0.46 0.31 28.77
N SER A 252 -0.09 -0.80 28.13
CA SER A 252 1.18 -1.48 28.41
C SER A 252 2.33 -0.72 27.74
N LEU A 253 3.26 -0.18 28.53
CA LEU A 253 4.30 0.74 28.03
C LEU A 253 5.67 0.06 27.96
N TYR A 254 6.35 0.25 26.83
CA TYR A 254 7.75 -0.14 26.62
C TYR A 254 8.50 1.02 26.01
N PHE A 255 9.65 1.38 26.55
CA PHE A 255 10.53 2.33 25.88
C PHE A 255 12.00 2.02 26.16
N SER A 256 12.81 2.22 25.12
CA SER A 256 14.24 1.96 25.17
C SER A 256 15.04 3.12 24.59
N SER A 257 16.23 3.33 25.15
CA SER A 257 17.24 4.24 24.60
C SER A 257 18.63 3.69 24.86
N GLY A 258 19.52 3.87 23.90
CA GLY A 258 20.95 3.58 24.01
C GLY A 258 21.70 4.69 24.72
N ASN A 259 23.01 4.76 24.49
CA ASN A 259 23.88 5.83 24.96
C ASN A 259 24.64 6.53 23.82
N GLY A 260 24.31 6.21 22.57
CA GLY A 260 24.96 6.76 21.38
C GLY A 260 26.29 6.08 21.02
N SER A 261 26.80 5.17 21.85
CA SER A 261 27.97 4.37 21.48
C SER A 261 27.57 3.23 20.54
N GLY A 262 28.21 3.14 19.37
CA GLY A 262 27.95 2.10 18.39
C GLY A 262 28.51 0.71 18.74
N GLY A 263 28.88 0.46 20.00
CA GLY A 263 29.79 -0.62 20.33
C GLY A 263 31.20 -0.39 19.76
N THR A 264 32.10 -1.36 19.94
CA THR A 264 33.49 -1.23 19.48
C THR A 264 33.56 -1.20 17.94
N GLY A 265 33.84 -0.03 17.36
CA GLY A 265 34.32 0.10 15.98
C GLY A 265 33.41 0.79 14.95
N ALA A 266 32.21 1.26 15.31
CA ALA A 266 31.37 2.05 14.38
C ALA A 266 31.67 3.56 14.51
N PRO A 267 31.90 4.30 13.41
CA PRO A 267 32.00 5.76 13.47
C PRO A 267 30.68 6.37 13.97
N THR A 268 30.74 7.23 14.97
CA THR A 268 29.58 7.98 15.46
C THR A 268 29.27 9.15 14.54
N ASP A 269 28.13 9.12 13.84
CA ASP A 269 27.53 10.33 13.29
C ASP A 269 27.17 11.26 14.47
N LEU A 270 27.75 12.47 14.47
CA LEU A 270 27.56 13.45 15.54
C LEU A 270 26.10 13.86 15.72
N GLN A 271 25.30 13.90 14.63
CA GLN A 271 23.88 14.18 14.73
C GLN A 271 23.11 13.02 15.37
N ALA A 272 23.38 11.78 14.94
CA ALA A 272 22.78 10.59 15.53
C ALA A 272 23.13 10.46 17.02
N LEU A 273 24.36 10.80 17.41
CA LEU A 273 24.79 10.87 18.82
C LEU A 273 24.00 11.91 19.61
N ALA A 274 23.86 13.13 19.08
CA ALA A 274 23.14 14.21 19.75
C ALA A 274 21.65 13.87 19.94
N LEU A 275 21.01 13.30 18.92
CA LEU A 275 19.62 12.83 19.01
C LEU A 275 19.46 11.68 20.02
N GLU A 276 20.41 10.74 20.08
CA GLU A 276 20.34 9.63 21.04
C GLU A 276 20.52 10.11 22.49
N VAL A 277 21.36 11.12 22.72
CA VAL A 277 21.51 11.74 24.05
C VAL A 277 20.23 12.48 24.47
N LEU A 278 19.62 13.24 23.55
CA LEU A 278 18.32 13.91 23.78
C LEU A 278 17.20 12.90 24.02
N SER A 279 17.18 11.81 23.25
CA SER A 279 16.28 10.69 23.45
C SER A 279 16.44 10.12 24.86
N ARG A 280 17.65 9.73 25.27
CA ARG A 280 17.91 9.14 26.59
C ARG A 280 17.48 10.07 27.74
N SER A 281 17.83 11.35 27.70
CA SER A 281 17.44 12.29 28.76
C SER A 281 15.92 12.46 28.86
N SER A 282 15.22 12.55 27.73
CA SER A 282 13.76 12.61 27.70
C SER A 282 13.10 11.32 28.21
N ASN A 283 13.66 10.15 27.91
CA ASN A 283 13.16 8.86 28.39
C ASN A 283 13.30 8.74 29.92
N GLN A 284 14.40 9.24 30.48
CA GLN A 284 14.61 9.28 31.93
C GLN A 284 13.62 10.21 32.63
N ALA A 285 13.40 11.42 32.11
CA ALA A 285 12.40 12.34 32.64
C ALA A 285 10.98 11.74 32.60
N PHE A 286 10.65 11.06 31.51
CA PHE A 286 9.37 10.38 31.35
C PHE A 286 9.19 9.22 32.33
N ALA A 287 10.23 8.40 32.55
CA ALA A 287 10.19 7.33 33.55
C ALA A 287 9.95 7.85 34.97
N VAL A 288 10.57 8.99 35.33
CA VAL A 288 10.34 9.64 36.62
C VAL A 288 8.88 10.07 36.77
N GLU A 289 8.28 10.66 35.73
CA GLU A 289 6.89 11.08 35.77
C GLU A 289 5.92 9.90 35.86
N LEU A 290 6.16 8.81 35.11
CA LEU A 290 5.36 7.59 35.21
C LEU A 290 5.41 6.99 36.63
N ASN A 291 6.60 6.97 37.25
CA ASN A 291 6.76 6.53 38.64
C ASN A 291 5.99 7.42 39.61
N ARG A 292 6.04 8.75 39.43
CA ARG A 292 5.26 9.72 40.23
C ARG A 292 3.76 9.48 40.11
N LEU A 293 3.28 9.10 38.92
CA LEU A 293 1.88 8.82 38.63
C LEU A 293 1.44 7.38 38.98
N GLY A 294 2.36 6.52 39.39
CA GLY A 294 2.10 5.09 39.64
C GLY A 294 1.63 4.35 38.38
N ILE A 295 2.23 4.65 37.22
CA ILE A 295 1.93 3.98 35.95
C ILE A 295 3.10 3.05 35.60
N PRO A 296 2.90 1.72 35.53
CA PRO A 296 3.98 0.79 35.26
C PRO A 296 4.44 0.88 33.81
N ALA A 297 5.76 0.79 33.60
CA ALA A 297 6.37 0.73 32.27
C ALA A 297 7.68 -0.05 32.29
N ASN A 298 8.03 -0.63 31.16
CA ASN A 298 9.35 -1.21 30.92
C ASN A 298 10.26 -0.16 30.30
N ALA A 299 11.11 0.45 31.13
CA ALA A 299 12.11 1.44 30.73
C ALA A 299 13.49 0.77 30.61
N LEU A 300 14.04 0.68 29.40
CA LEU A 300 15.30 -0.02 29.14
C LEU A 300 16.40 0.91 28.63
N TYR A 301 17.38 1.15 29.50
CA TYR A 301 18.56 1.95 29.19
C TYR A 301 19.75 1.03 28.89
N ARG A 302 20.08 0.87 27.61
CA ARG A 302 21.17 -0.05 27.24
C ARG A 302 22.55 0.59 27.50
N PRO A 303 23.56 -0.20 27.92
CA PRO A 303 24.93 0.25 28.07
C PRO A 303 25.66 0.41 26.72
N SER A 304 25.11 -0.16 25.65
CA SER A 304 25.51 0.01 24.26
C SER A 304 24.26 0.10 23.39
N GLY A 305 24.32 0.87 22.31
CA GLY A 305 23.17 1.14 21.46
C GLY A 305 23.28 2.52 20.83
N ASN A 306 23.12 2.56 19.52
CA ASN A 306 23.13 3.76 18.71
C ASN A 306 21.78 3.92 18.00
N HIS A 307 21.55 5.09 17.41
CA HIS A 307 20.33 5.44 16.69
C HIS A 307 20.28 4.74 15.32
N SER A 308 20.19 3.41 15.30
CA SER A 308 20.32 2.58 14.09
C SER A 308 19.35 1.40 14.03
N TRP A 309 19.12 0.93 12.80
CA TRP A 309 18.19 -0.16 12.51
C TRP A 309 18.51 -1.50 13.17
N PRO A 310 19.76 -1.99 13.23
CA PRO A 310 20.07 -3.23 13.96
C PRO A 310 19.69 -3.16 15.44
N TYR A 311 19.92 -2.02 16.09
CA TYR A 311 19.53 -1.80 17.49
C TYR A 311 18.00 -1.79 17.64
N TRP A 312 17.28 -1.11 16.76
CA TRP A 312 15.82 -1.07 16.81
C TRP A 312 15.16 -2.42 16.50
N GLN A 313 15.72 -3.21 15.59
CA GLN A 313 15.29 -4.60 15.35
C GLN A 313 15.44 -5.44 16.62
N PHE A 314 16.56 -5.28 17.33
CA PHE A 314 16.77 -5.96 18.60
C PHE A 314 15.70 -5.56 19.63
N GLU A 315 15.43 -4.27 19.83
CA GLU A 315 14.42 -3.81 20.80
C GLU A 315 12.99 -4.20 20.40
N ASN A 316 12.67 -4.24 19.10
CA ASN A 316 11.41 -4.83 18.60
C ASN A 316 11.27 -6.29 19.05
N GLY A 317 12.34 -7.08 18.96
CA GLY A 317 12.37 -8.46 19.45
C GLY A 317 12.19 -8.56 20.98
N GLN A 318 12.82 -7.66 21.74
CA GLN A 318 12.72 -7.59 23.20
C GLN A 318 11.32 -7.18 23.67
N ALA A 319 10.64 -6.29 22.94
CA ALA A 319 9.30 -5.83 23.26
C ALA A 319 8.22 -6.90 22.94
N TRP A 320 8.50 -7.84 22.04
CA TRP A 320 7.50 -8.79 21.53
C TRP A 320 6.72 -9.55 22.62
N PRO A 321 7.32 -10.13 23.67
CA PRO A 321 6.56 -10.83 24.70
C PRO A 321 5.51 -9.93 25.38
N GLN A 322 5.81 -8.65 25.57
CA GLN A 322 4.88 -7.68 26.13
C GLN A 322 3.79 -7.29 25.12
N VAL A 323 4.15 -7.08 23.84
CA VAL A 323 3.17 -6.86 22.75
C VAL A 323 2.21 -8.04 22.68
N GLN A 324 2.74 -9.26 22.65
CA GLN A 324 1.99 -10.50 22.58
C GLN A 324 0.99 -10.60 23.73
N SER A 325 1.43 -10.33 24.96
CA SER A 325 0.57 -10.32 26.15
C SER A 325 -0.51 -9.24 26.06
N ALA A 326 -0.16 -8.02 25.65
CA ALA A 326 -1.10 -6.90 25.59
C ALA A 326 -2.17 -7.08 24.49
N LEU A 327 -1.84 -7.82 23.43
CA LEU A 327 -2.75 -8.15 22.34
C LEU A 327 -3.52 -9.46 22.58
N GLY A 328 -3.25 -10.19 23.66
CA GLY A 328 -3.91 -11.47 23.96
C GLY A 328 -3.56 -12.58 22.96
N ILE A 329 -2.35 -12.55 22.39
CA ILE A 329 -1.93 -13.51 21.36
C ILE A 329 -1.37 -14.77 22.01
N ALA A 330 -1.95 -15.92 21.69
CA ALA A 330 -1.44 -17.21 22.12
C ALA A 330 -0.14 -17.61 21.40
N ASN A 331 0.73 -18.35 22.09
CA ASN A 331 1.92 -18.93 21.46
C ASN A 331 1.53 -19.90 20.33
N PRO A 332 2.24 -19.90 19.18
CA PRO A 332 2.10 -20.94 18.17
C PRO A 332 2.26 -22.33 18.79
N LYS A 333 1.45 -23.28 18.34
CA LYS A 333 1.80 -24.69 18.49
C LYS A 333 2.92 -25.02 17.50
N PRO A 334 3.88 -25.90 17.86
CA PRO A 334 4.84 -26.41 16.90
C PRO A 334 4.12 -27.06 15.71
N CYS A 335 4.66 -26.88 14.51
CA CYS A 335 4.18 -27.52 13.30
C CYS A 335 5.07 -28.71 12.93
N GLY A 336 4.48 -29.68 12.22
CA GLY A 336 5.19 -30.77 11.56
C GLY A 336 4.82 -30.84 10.09
N ILE A 337 5.66 -31.47 9.28
CA ILE A 337 5.39 -31.76 7.87
C ILE A 337 5.15 -33.26 7.69
N GLY A 338 4.25 -33.63 6.77
CA GLY A 338 3.90 -35.03 6.51
C GLY A 338 3.48 -35.27 5.07
N GLY A 339 3.32 -36.54 4.71
CA GLY A 339 2.83 -36.96 3.39
C GLY A 339 3.61 -36.36 2.21
N ALA A 340 2.91 -36.05 1.13
CA ALA A 340 3.50 -35.48 -0.09
C ALA A 340 4.19 -34.11 0.15
N ILE A 341 3.73 -33.33 1.15
CA ILE A 341 4.38 -32.06 1.50
C ILE A 341 5.77 -32.31 2.08
N ALA A 342 5.95 -33.35 2.90
CA ALA A 342 7.26 -33.73 3.44
C ALA A 342 8.25 -34.17 2.35
N GLU A 343 7.76 -34.66 1.21
CA GLU A 343 8.59 -35.02 0.05
C GLU A 343 8.94 -33.80 -0.83
N ALA A 344 8.05 -32.80 -0.91
CA ALA A 344 8.22 -31.61 -1.73
C ALA A 344 9.06 -30.53 -1.04
N ALA A 345 8.81 -30.26 0.24
CA ALA A 345 9.42 -29.15 0.97
C ALA A 345 10.97 -29.18 0.98
N PRO A 346 11.65 -30.32 1.21
CA PRO A 346 13.12 -30.37 1.20
C PRO A 346 13.76 -30.05 -0.16
N LYS A 347 13.00 -30.17 -1.26
CA LYS A 347 13.47 -29.85 -2.62
C LYS A 347 13.52 -28.34 -2.89
N ALA A 348 12.96 -27.52 -2.00
CA ALA A 348 12.99 -26.06 -2.07
C ALA A 348 13.59 -25.47 -0.78
N PRO A 349 14.93 -25.42 -0.64
CA PRO A 349 15.58 -24.93 0.58
C PRO A 349 15.17 -23.52 1.01
N ALA A 350 14.83 -22.66 0.05
CA ALA A 350 14.34 -21.30 0.30
C ALA A 350 13.00 -21.25 1.06
N LEU A 351 12.26 -22.36 1.12
CA LEU A 351 10.99 -22.47 1.83
C LEU A 351 11.16 -22.37 3.35
N GLY A 352 12.30 -22.80 3.90
CA GLY A 352 12.56 -22.76 5.34
C GLY A 352 11.65 -23.67 6.17
N SER A 353 11.51 -23.37 7.47
CA SER A 353 10.68 -24.16 8.39
C SER A 353 9.18 -23.88 8.22
N CYS A 354 8.35 -24.88 8.54
CA CYS A 354 6.90 -24.68 8.59
C CYS A 354 6.54 -23.61 9.63
N VAL A 355 5.42 -22.91 9.40
CA VAL A 355 4.83 -21.98 10.37
C VAL A 355 3.41 -22.40 10.75
N THR A 356 2.72 -23.16 9.90
CA THR A 356 1.40 -23.75 10.21
C THR A 356 1.43 -25.27 10.11
N VAL A 357 0.44 -25.93 10.71
CA VAL A 357 0.09 -27.32 10.36
C VAL A 357 -0.60 -27.32 9.00
N GLU A 358 -0.65 -28.47 8.33
CA GLU A 358 -1.38 -28.60 7.08
C GLU A 358 -2.89 -28.37 7.28
N TYR A 359 -3.48 -27.52 6.46
CA TYR A 359 -4.87 -27.09 6.54
C TYR A 359 -5.63 -27.31 5.23
N PRO A 360 -6.97 -27.47 5.27
CA PRO A 360 -7.76 -27.69 4.07
C PRO A 360 -7.87 -26.41 3.24
N VAL A 361 -7.80 -26.57 1.92
CA VAL A 361 -8.10 -25.54 0.92
C VAL A 361 -9.03 -26.16 -0.13
N PRO A 362 -9.72 -25.37 -0.98
CA PRO A 362 -10.58 -25.93 -2.02
C PRO A 362 -9.85 -26.98 -2.86
N GLY A 363 -10.38 -28.20 -2.93
CA GLY A 363 -9.83 -29.29 -3.75
C GLY A 363 -8.56 -29.97 -3.21
N GLY A 364 -8.10 -29.67 -1.99
CA GLY A 364 -6.83 -30.22 -1.50
C GLY A 364 -6.37 -29.64 -0.17
N ARG A 365 -5.05 -29.54 -0.01
CA ARG A 365 -4.41 -29.16 1.25
C ARG A 365 -3.27 -28.17 1.00
N ALA A 366 -3.01 -27.33 1.99
CA ALA A 366 -1.92 -26.39 1.96
C ALA A 366 -1.20 -26.33 3.31
N GLN A 367 0.06 -25.91 3.30
CA GLN A 367 0.83 -25.66 4.50
C GLN A 367 1.75 -24.46 4.29
N ASP A 368 1.85 -23.60 5.30
CA ASP A 368 2.65 -22.39 5.25
C ASP A 368 4.03 -22.63 5.88
N PHE A 369 5.04 -22.02 5.28
CA PHE A 369 6.44 -22.09 5.67
C PHE A 369 7.08 -20.72 5.54
N ARG A 370 8.20 -20.46 6.24
CA ARG A 370 8.83 -19.13 6.26
C ARG A 370 9.14 -18.50 4.89
N GLY A 371 9.30 -19.28 3.83
CA GLY A 371 9.59 -18.79 2.48
C GLY A 371 8.43 -18.87 1.48
N GLY A 372 7.26 -19.36 1.89
CA GLY A 372 6.12 -19.56 1.01
C GLY A 372 5.17 -20.64 1.49
N GLN A 373 4.47 -21.27 0.57
CA GLN A 373 3.48 -22.29 0.87
C GLN A 373 3.68 -23.52 0.01
N VAL A 374 3.23 -24.68 0.49
CA VAL A 374 3.12 -25.90 -0.31
C VAL A 374 1.65 -26.20 -0.51
N PHE A 375 1.23 -26.38 -1.75
CA PHE A 375 -0.13 -26.79 -2.11
C PHE A 375 -0.10 -28.20 -2.65
N TRP A 376 -1.04 -29.04 -2.19
CA TRP A 376 -1.20 -30.41 -2.63
C TRP A 376 -2.64 -30.66 -3.10
N SER A 377 -2.77 -31.32 -4.25
CA SER A 377 -3.99 -31.97 -4.70
C SER A 377 -3.69 -33.38 -5.21
N ALA A 378 -4.72 -34.21 -5.36
CA ALA A 378 -4.57 -35.54 -5.95
C ALA A 378 -4.04 -35.49 -7.40
N ASP A 379 -4.42 -34.46 -8.16
CA ASP A 379 -4.12 -34.35 -9.59
C ASP A 379 -2.71 -33.78 -9.87
N THR A 380 -2.24 -32.85 -9.03
CA THR A 380 -0.99 -32.10 -9.26
C THR A 380 0.16 -32.51 -8.35
N GLY A 381 -0.12 -33.31 -7.31
CA GLY A 381 0.81 -33.55 -6.22
C GLY A 381 1.14 -32.26 -5.45
N ALA A 382 2.20 -32.34 -4.63
CA ALA A 382 2.65 -31.22 -3.79
C ALA A 382 3.61 -30.31 -4.55
N GLN A 383 3.27 -29.02 -4.65
CA GLN A 383 4.10 -28.01 -5.30
C GLN A 383 4.33 -26.81 -4.37
N VAL A 384 5.56 -26.31 -4.39
CA VAL A 384 5.96 -25.12 -3.63
C VAL A 384 5.60 -23.87 -4.42
N VAL A 385 4.97 -22.90 -3.77
CA VAL A 385 4.64 -21.58 -4.32
C VAL A 385 5.11 -20.52 -3.32
N GLY A 386 5.96 -19.60 -3.74
CA GLY A 386 6.56 -18.61 -2.85
C GLY A 386 6.81 -17.27 -3.51
N GLY A 387 7.38 -16.34 -2.75
CA GLY A 387 7.72 -14.99 -3.23
C GLY A 387 6.56 -14.25 -3.89
N ALA A 388 6.89 -13.35 -4.81
CA ALA A 388 5.90 -12.52 -5.52
C ALA A 388 4.93 -13.35 -6.37
N ILE A 389 5.36 -14.50 -6.92
CA ILE A 389 4.47 -15.42 -7.63
C ILE A 389 3.39 -15.96 -6.70
N GLY A 390 3.77 -16.38 -5.48
CA GLY A 390 2.80 -16.79 -4.46
C GLY A 390 1.86 -15.67 -4.03
N GLY A 391 2.38 -14.44 -3.92
CA GLY A 391 1.55 -13.26 -3.69
C GLY A 391 0.48 -13.09 -4.77
N ALA A 392 0.88 -13.07 -6.04
CA ALA A 392 -0.08 -12.93 -7.16
C ALA A 392 -1.07 -14.09 -7.22
N TYR A 393 -0.62 -15.32 -6.97
CA TYR A 393 -1.48 -16.51 -6.92
C TYR A 393 -2.55 -16.41 -5.84
N LEU A 394 -2.17 -16.04 -4.61
CA LEU A 394 -3.11 -15.84 -3.50
C LEU A 394 -4.02 -14.65 -3.72
N GLY A 395 -3.51 -13.54 -4.26
CA GLY A 395 -4.30 -12.39 -4.65
C GLY A 395 -5.35 -12.72 -5.73
N ALA A 396 -5.11 -13.77 -6.53
CA ALA A 396 -6.04 -14.32 -7.50
C ALA A 396 -6.97 -15.41 -6.95
N GLY A 397 -6.99 -15.62 -5.63
CA GLY A 397 -7.86 -16.59 -4.94
C GLY A 397 -7.22 -17.95 -4.66
N GLY A 398 -5.93 -18.12 -4.93
CA GLY A 398 -5.20 -19.38 -4.68
C GLY A 398 -5.84 -20.58 -5.40
N PRO A 399 -5.91 -21.77 -4.78
CA PRO A 399 -6.39 -22.99 -5.44
C PRO A 399 -7.88 -22.97 -5.76
N GLY A 400 -8.67 -22.17 -5.04
CA GLY A 400 -10.08 -21.93 -5.36
C GLY A 400 -10.29 -20.83 -6.41
N GLY A 401 -9.20 -20.18 -6.85
CA GLY A 401 -9.21 -19.11 -7.83
C GLY A 401 -9.12 -19.59 -9.27
N ALA A 402 -9.07 -18.62 -10.20
CA ALA A 402 -9.10 -18.90 -11.64
C ALA A 402 -7.85 -19.58 -12.20
N LEU A 403 -6.77 -19.71 -11.41
CA LEU A 403 -5.54 -20.39 -11.81
C LEU A 403 -5.57 -21.90 -11.50
N GLY A 404 -6.36 -22.34 -10.50
CA GLY A 404 -6.33 -23.70 -9.98
C GLY A 404 -5.01 -24.05 -9.28
N TYR A 405 -4.72 -25.35 -9.12
CA TYR A 405 -3.50 -25.79 -8.43
C TYR A 405 -2.22 -25.53 -9.25
N PRO A 406 -1.08 -25.25 -8.58
CA PRO A 406 0.23 -25.29 -9.22
C PRO A 406 0.50 -26.69 -9.79
N THR A 407 1.04 -26.76 -11.01
CA THR A 407 1.37 -28.02 -11.70
C THR A 407 2.87 -28.30 -11.72
N ALA A 408 3.69 -27.30 -11.39
CA ALA A 408 5.13 -27.40 -11.26
C ALA A 408 5.65 -26.35 -10.28
N GLY A 409 6.86 -26.55 -9.74
CA GLY A 409 7.60 -25.52 -9.01
C GLY A 409 8.03 -24.35 -9.90
N GLU A 410 8.41 -23.24 -9.27
CA GLU A 410 8.94 -22.05 -9.94
C GLU A 410 10.20 -22.35 -10.77
N ARG A 411 10.28 -21.77 -11.97
CA ARG A 411 11.39 -21.93 -12.92
C ARG A 411 11.91 -20.59 -13.41
N ALA A 412 13.19 -20.54 -13.78
CA ALA A 412 13.78 -19.39 -14.45
C ALA A 412 13.24 -19.23 -15.87
N LEU A 413 13.00 -17.99 -16.28
CA LEU A 413 12.79 -17.66 -17.69
C LEU A 413 14.16 -17.64 -18.38
N PRO A 414 14.40 -18.45 -19.44
CA PRO A 414 15.65 -18.39 -20.19
C PRO A 414 15.86 -17.00 -20.78
N ASP A 415 17.09 -16.47 -20.64
CA ASP A 415 17.55 -15.19 -21.21
C ASP A 415 16.71 -13.95 -20.84
N LYS A 416 15.81 -14.08 -19.87
CA LYS A 416 14.97 -13.00 -19.34
C LYS A 416 15.14 -13.03 -17.83
N ASN A 417 15.61 -11.93 -17.24
CA ASN A 417 15.79 -11.82 -15.78
C ASN A 417 14.43 -11.91 -15.05
N GLY A 418 13.95 -13.13 -14.84
CA GLY A 418 12.62 -13.39 -14.33
C GLY A 418 12.36 -14.86 -14.05
N ARG A 419 11.14 -15.12 -13.58
CA ARG A 419 10.67 -16.42 -13.09
C ARG A 419 9.27 -16.67 -13.58
N TYR A 420 8.85 -17.92 -13.68
CA TYR A 420 7.46 -18.26 -13.93
C TYR A 420 7.08 -19.53 -13.18
N GLN A 421 5.78 -19.68 -12.95
CA GLN A 421 5.20 -20.90 -12.40
C GLN A 421 3.89 -21.23 -13.13
N GLN A 422 3.73 -22.51 -13.46
CA GLN A 422 2.55 -23.02 -14.15
C GLN A 422 1.52 -23.54 -13.16
N PHE A 423 0.26 -23.27 -13.49
CA PHE A 423 -0.93 -23.70 -12.77
C PHE A 423 -1.87 -24.41 -13.74
N GLN A 424 -2.90 -25.08 -13.23
CA GLN A 424 -3.85 -25.84 -14.05
C GLN A 424 -4.48 -25.00 -15.17
N HIS A 425 -4.74 -23.72 -14.91
CA HIS A 425 -5.49 -22.84 -15.81
C HIS A 425 -4.77 -21.52 -16.15
N GLY A 426 -3.44 -21.50 -16.02
CA GLY A 426 -2.63 -20.34 -16.42
C GLY A 426 -1.20 -20.40 -15.92
N THR A 427 -0.48 -19.31 -16.14
CA THR A 427 0.92 -19.14 -15.73
C THR A 427 1.08 -17.80 -15.05
N VAL A 428 1.82 -17.77 -13.94
CA VAL A 428 2.23 -16.51 -13.31
C VAL A 428 3.68 -16.24 -13.69
N TYR A 429 3.95 -15.07 -14.24
CA TYR A 429 5.28 -14.60 -14.62
C TYR A 429 5.73 -13.49 -13.68
N TRP A 430 7.00 -13.49 -13.29
CA TRP A 430 7.60 -12.44 -12.49
C TRP A 430 8.86 -11.87 -13.14
N THR A 431 9.00 -10.55 -13.11
CA THR A 431 10.27 -9.84 -13.36
C THR A 431 10.46 -8.71 -12.35
N PRO A 432 11.70 -8.23 -12.13
CA PRO A 432 11.93 -7.04 -11.32
C PRO A 432 11.19 -5.80 -11.82
N GLN A 433 10.91 -5.71 -13.13
CA GLN A 433 10.29 -4.54 -13.74
C GLN A 433 8.77 -4.54 -13.63
N THR A 434 8.14 -5.70 -13.81
CA THR A 434 6.68 -5.80 -13.89
C THR A 434 6.06 -6.43 -12.65
N GLY A 435 6.85 -7.02 -11.75
CA GLY A 435 6.32 -7.82 -10.65
C GLY A 435 5.66 -9.12 -11.15
N ALA A 436 4.90 -9.78 -10.28
CA ALA A 436 4.22 -11.03 -10.63
C ALA A 436 2.87 -10.74 -11.31
N ARG A 437 2.65 -11.33 -12.49
CA ARG A 437 1.45 -11.15 -13.34
C ARG A 437 0.91 -12.50 -13.79
N ALA A 438 -0.37 -12.72 -13.52
CA ALA A 438 -1.06 -13.92 -13.97
C ALA A 438 -1.54 -13.76 -15.42
N VAL A 439 -1.32 -14.79 -16.25
CA VAL A 439 -1.85 -14.90 -17.61
C VAL A 439 -2.69 -16.17 -17.68
N ARG A 440 -3.99 -16.03 -17.93
CA ARG A 440 -4.97 -17.11 -17.79
C ARG A 440 -6.15 -16.97 -18.77
N GLY A 441 -7.03 -17.98 -18.80
CA GLY A 441 -8.28 -17.94 -19.57
C GLY A 441 -8.05 -17.71 -21.06
N LYS A 442 -9.00 -17.04 -21.73
CA LYS A 442 -8.96 -16.77 -23.18
C LYS A 442 -7.73 -15.97 -23.62
N ILE A 443 -7.27 -15.03 -22.79
CA ILE A 443 -6.03 -14.29 -23.02
C ILE A 443 -4.82 -15.23 -22.96
N GLY A 444 -4.79 -16.11 -21.95
CA GLY A 444 -3.73 -17.12 -21.81
C GLY A 444 -3.71 -18.16 -22.93
N GLU A 445 -4.87 -18.62 -23.38
CA GLU A 445 -5.01 -19.51 -24.55
C GLU A 445 -4.42 -18.84 -25.81
N LYS A 446 -4.73 -17.55 -26.04
CA LYS A 446 -4.16 -16.79 -27.15
C LYS A 446 -2.65 -16.61 -27.02
N TYR A 447 -2.18 -16.24 -25.83
CA TYR A 447 -0.75 -16.07 -25.57
C TYR A 447 0.03 -17.37 -25.76
N ALA A 448 -0.56 -18.51 -25.36
CA ALA A 448 0.01 -19.83 -25.62
C ALA A 448 0.10 -20.14 -27.12
N ALA A 449 -0.96 -19.86 -27.89
CA ALA A 449 -0.97 -20.04 -29.34
C ALA A 449 0.08 -19.18 -30.06
N LEU A 450 0.51 -18.07 -29.45
CA LEU A 450 1.56 -17.19 -29.95
C LEU A 450 2.98 -17.62 -29.52
N ASN A 451 3.14 -18.73 -28.80
CA ASN A 451 4.40 -19.20 -28.20
C ASN A 451 4.87 -18.35 -27.01
N PHE A 452 3.93 -17.89 -26.19
CA PHE A 452 4.16 -17.26 -24.88
C PHE A 452 5.17 -16.09 -24.93
N GLU A 453 6.12 -16.05 -24.00
CA GLU A 453 7.09 -14.97 -23.84
C GLU A 453 8.14 -14.90 -24.95
N ARG A 454 8.16 -15.92 -25.84
CA ARG A 454 9.00 -15.97 -27.04
C ARG A 454 8.32 -15.28 -28.24
N SER A 455 7.04 -14.94 -28.12
CA SER A 455 6.31 -14.15 -29.11
C SER A 455 6.78 -12.69 -29.14
N ALA A 456 6.35 -11.95 -30.18
CA ALA A 456 6.57 -10.51 -30.26
C ALA A 456 5.90 -9.71 -29.13
N LEU A 457 4.94 -10.29 -28.41
CA LEU A 457 4.33 -9.66 -27.23
C LEU A 457 5.30 -9.59 -26.04
N GLY A 458 6.26 -10.52 -25.94
CA GLY A 458 7.11 -10.63 -24.76
C GLY A 458 6.33 -10.94 -23.49
N LEU A 459 6.81 -10.47 -22.34
CA LEU A 459 6.23 -10.79 -21.02
C LEU A 459 5.00 -9.93 -20.69
N PRO A 460 4.11 -10.41 -19.80
CA PRO A 460 2.99 -9.61 -19.30
C PRO A 460 3.49 -8.36 -18.54
N ALA A 461 2.87 -7.23 -18.84
CA ALA A 461 3.19 -5.92 -18.27
C ALA A 461 2.09 -5.42 -17.30
N SER A 462 0.91 -6.04 -17.30
CA SER A 462 -0.17 -5.77 -16.35
C SER A 462 -0.88 -7.06 -15.95
N ASP A 463 -1.71 -6.98 -14.93
CA ASP A 463 -2.75 -7.98 -14.71
C ASP A 463 -3.88 -7.81 -15.74
N GLU A 464 -4.71 -8.84 -15.88
CA GLU A 464 -5.94 -8.78 -16.65
C GLU A 464 -6.87 -7.72 -16.06
N THR A 465 -7.27 -6.76 -16.89
CA THR A 465 -8.24 -5.72 -16.53
C THR A 465 -9.58 -6.09 -17.11
N LYS A 466 -10.60 -6.13 -16.24
CA LYS A 466 -11.98 -6.38 -16.65
C LYS A 466 -12.54 -5.15 -17.34
N LEU A 467 -13.19 -5.38 -18.48
CA LEU A 467 -13.87 -4.38 -19.30
C LEU A 467 -15.37 -4.66 -19.32
N ALA A 468 -16.16 -3.68 -19.79
CA ALA A 468 -17.57 -3.90 -20.04
C ALA A 468 -17.73 -4.95 -21.15
N GLY A 469 -18.20 -6.15 -20.78
CA GLY A 469 -18.40 -7.25 -21.72
C GLY A 469 -17.13 -8.01 -22.12
N GLY A 470 -15.99 -7.80 -21.46
CA GLY A 470 -14.74 -8.45 -21.86
C GLY A 470 -13.60 -8.23 -20.88
N ALA A 471 -12.37 -8.44 -21.34
CA ALA A 471 -11.16 -8.14 -20.60
C ALA A 471 -10.00 -7.87 -21.55
N PHE A 472 -8.96 -7.22 -21.03
CA PHE A 472 -7.70 -7.10 -21.74
C PHE A 472 -6.51 -7.26 -20.81
N GLN A 473 -5.36 -7.58 -21.37
CA GLN A 473 -4.10 -7.61 -20.65
C GLN A 473 -2.98 -7.02 -21.51
N ARG A 474 -2.12 -6.23 -20.88
CA ARG A 474 -0.95 -5.64 -21.53
C ARG A 474 0.26 -6.55 -21.42
N PHE A 475 1.04 -6.56 -22.48
CA PHE A 475 2.32 -7.21 -22.63
C PHE A 475 3.35 -6.17 -23.10
N GLN A 476 4.63 -6.53 -23.11
CA GLN A 476 5.72 -5.61 -23.50
C GLN A 476 5.55 -5.08 -24.95
N GLY A 477 5.09 -5.93 -25.87
CA GLY A 477 4.96 -5.63 -27.30
C GLY A 477 3.54 -5.33 -27.78
N GLY A 478 2.54 -5.27 -26.90
CA GLY A 478 1.14 -5.06 -27.29
C GLY A 478 0.16 -5.54 -26.22
N GLN A 479 -1.10 -5.70 -26.59
CA GLN A 479 -2.14 -6.13 -25.67
C GLN A 479 -3.06 -7.15 -26.32
N ILE A 480 -3.59 -8.06 -25.51
CA ILE A 480 -4.61 -9.03 -25.94
C ILE A 480 -5.94 -8.58 -25.34
N TYR A 481 -6.95 -8.44 -26.20
CA TYR A 481 -8.35 -8.18 -25.82
C TYR A 481 -9.19 -9.42 -26.08
N TRP A 482 -10.24 -9.59 -25.30
CA TRP A 482 -11.21 -10.68 -25.44
C TRP A 482 -12.60 -10.23 -24.98
N SER A 483 -13.66 -10.75 -25.62
CA SER A 483 -15.05 -10.62 -25.16
C SER A 483 -15.82 -11.90 -25.49
N PRO A 484 -16.92 -12.27 -24.81
CA PRO A 484 -17.71 -13.45 -25.19
C PRO A 484 -18.19 -13.50 -26.65
N LYS A 485 -18.25 -12.34 -27.33
CA LYS A 485 -18.67 -12.22 -28.73
C LYS A 485 -17.51 -12.30 -29.72
N THR A 486 -16.28 -12.08 -29.26
CA THR A 486 -15.08 -11.98 -30.10
C THR A 486 -14.02 -12.97 -29.63
N GLU A 487 -13.21 -13.52 -30.53
CA GLU A 487 -12.05 -14.29 -30.05
C GLU A 487 -11.00 -13.38 -29.42
N ALA A 488 -10.05 -13.97 -28.69
CA ALA A 488 -8.94 -13.23 -28.12
C ALA A 488 -8.00 -12.74 -29.25
N ALA A 489 -7.77 -11.43 -29.32
CA ALA A 489 -7.07 -10.78 -30.41
C ALA A 489 -5.97 -9.84 -29.92
N VAL A 490 -4.83 -9.85 -30.61
CA VAL A 490 -3.72 -8.93 -30.38
C VAL A 490 -4.00 -7.59 -31.03
N VAL A 491 -3.84 -6.50 -30.29
CA VAL A 491 -3.86 -5.12 -30.81
C VAL A 491 -2.58 -4.43 -30.38
N SER A 492 -1.84 -3.84 -31.33
CA SER A 492 -0.55 -3.21 -31.05
C SER A 492 -0.23 -2.05 -32.01
N GLY A 493 0.85 -1.32 -31.69
CA GLY A 493 1.44 -0.32 -32.59
C GLY A 493 0.49 0.82 -33.02
N PRO A 494 0.64 1.34 -34.25
CA PRO A 494 -0.18 2.43 -34.77
C PRO A 494 -1.68 2.10 -34.85
N ILE A 495 -2.06 0.84 -35.06
CA ILE A 495 -3.47 0.41 -35.06
C ILE A 495 -4.09 0.62 -33.68
N TYR A 496 -3.40 0.19 -32.62
CA TYR A 496 -3.84 0.45 -31.24
C TYR A 496 -3.97 1.94 -30.94
N ALA A 497 -2.99 2.74 -31.37
CA ALA A 497 -3.00 4.19 -31.14
C ALA A 497 -4.19 4.86 -31.84
N GLU A 498 -4.51 4.47 -33.07
CA GLU A 498 -5.68 4.97 -33.80
C GLU A 498 -6.98 4.50 -33.15
N TRP A 499 -7.10 3.23 -32.79
CA TRP A 499 -8.28 2.71 -32.06
C TRP A 499 -8.50 3.45 -30.73
N GLY A 500 -7.42 3.80 -30.03
CA GLY A 500 -7.48 4.58 -28.80
C GLY A 500 -8.01 5.99 -28.98
N ARG A 501 -7.71 6.66 -30.11
CA ARG A 501 -8.32 7.96 -30.44
C ARG A 501 -9.83 7.86 -30.66
N GLN A 502 -10.32 6.66 -30.98
CA GLN A 502 -11.73 6.38 -31.21
C GLN A 502 -12.46 5.93 -29.93
N GLY A 503 -11.78 5.88 -28.78
CA GLY A 503 -12.38 5.47 -27.50
C GLY A 503 -12.25 3.98 -27.17
N TYR A 504 -11.33 3.25 -27.84
CA TYR A 504 -11.10 1.81 -27.63
C TYR A 504 -12.39 0.97 -27.78
N GLU A 505 -12.58 -0.05 -26.94
CA GLU A 505 -13.72 -0.96 -26.98
C GLU A 505 -15.04 -0.30 -26.60
N ALA A 506 -14.99 0.80 -25.84
CA ALA A 506 -16.17 1.62 -25.55
C ALA A 506 -16.49 2.60 -26.69
N GLY A 507 -15.62 2.68 -27.69
CA GLY A 507 -15.68 3.56 -28.83
C GLY A 507 -16.51 3.03 -29.99
N ARG A 508 -16.53 3.80 -31.08
CA ARG A 508 -17.35 3.50 -32.27
C ARG A 508 -17.04 2.16 -32.96
N LEU A 509 -15.84 1.62 -32.75
CA LEU A 509 -15.38 0.40 -33.42
C LEU A 509 -15.69 -0.87 -32.63
N GLY A 510 -15.91 -0.78 -31.31
CA GLY A 510 -16.11 -1.95 -30.44
C GLY A 510 -14.84 -2.79 -30.26
N TYR A 511 -15.01 -4.05 -29.87
CA TYR A 511 -13.91 -5.00 -29.65
C TYR A 511 -13.23 -5.45 -30.96
N PRO A 512 -11.94 -5.82 -30.93
CA PRO A 512 -11.29 -6.47 -32.07
C PRO A 512 -11.88 -7.87 -32.31
N LEU A 513 -12.10 -8.22 -33.57
CA LEU A 513 -12.67 -9.52 -33.96
C LEU A 513 -11.60 -10.60 -34.12
N ALA A 514 -10.39 -10.21 -34.55
CA ALA A 514 -9.26 -11.09 -34.81
C ALA A 514 -7.94 -10.30 -34.75
N ASP A 515 -6.81 -11.02 -34.82
CA ASP A 515 -5.50 -10.40 -35.01
C ASP A 515 -5.45 -9.62 -36.33
N GLY A 516 -4.52 -8.66 -36.41
CA GLY A 516 -4.25 -7.96 -37.66
C GLY A 516 -3.79 -8.94 -38.76
N THR A 517 -4.26 -8.72 -39.98
CA THR A 517 -3.89 -9.48 -41.18
C THR A 517 -3.04 -8.61 -42.11
N PRO A 518 -2.03 -9.17 -42.79
CA PRO A 518 -1.23 -8.43 -43.74
C PRO A 518 -2.06 -8.01 -44.96
N ILE A 519 -1.81 -6.80 -45.46
CA ILE A 519 -2.36 -6.25 -46.72
C ILE A 519 -1.22 -5.61 -47.53
N PRO A 520 -1.41 -5.34 -48.84
CA PRO A 520 -0.42 -4.61 -49.61
C PRO A 520 -0.06 -3.28 -48.96
N GLY A 521 1.22 -3.10 -48.60
CA GLY A 521 1.72 -1.89 -47.95
C GLY A 521 1.49 -1.80 -46.43
N GLY A 522 0.98 -2.85 -45.78
CA GLY A 522 0.96 -2.93 -44.31
C GLY A 522 0.02 -3.98 -43.72
N TRP A 523 -0.81 -3.58 -42.77
CA TRP A 523 -1.66 -4.48 -41.97
C TRP A 523 -3.06 -3.89 -41.81
N GLU A 524 -4.08 -4.72 -41.73
CA GLU A 524 -5.43 -4.30 -41.33
C GLU A 524 -5.93 -5.10 -40.15
N GLN A 525 -6.78 -4.50 -39.32
CA GLN A 525 -7.42 -5.18 -38.22
C GLN A 525 -8.92 -4.87 -38.20
N ARG A 526 -9.73 -5.92 -38.06
CA ARG A 526 -11.18 -5.84 -38.04
C ARG A 526 -11.69 -5.74 -36.60
N PHE A 527 -12.66 -4.86 -36.42
CA PHE A 527 -13.39 -4.63 -35.17
C PHE A 527 -14.89 -4.87 -35.41
N GLU A 528 -15.68 -4.95 -34.34
CA GLU A 528 -17.12 -5.24 -34.42
C GLU A 528 -17.87 -4.30 -35.39
N HIS A 529 -17.44 -3.04 -35.49
CA HIS A 529 -18.13 -2.00 -36.24
C HIS A 529 -17.25 -1.24 -37.24
N GLY A 530 -16.11 -1.80 -37.64
CA GLY A 530 -15.26 -1.19 -38.67
C GLY A 530 -13.88 -1.84 -38.81
N VAL A 531 -13.00 -1.21 -39.60
CA VAL A 531 -11.65 -1.71 -39.87
C VAL A 531 -10.63 -0.60 -39.64
N ILE A 532 -9.46 -0.93 -39.11
CA ILE A 532 -8.31 0.00 -39.12
C ILE A 532 -7.24 -0.60 -40.03
N ALA A 533 -6.84 0.15 -41.05
CA ALA A 533 -5.75 -0.21 -41.95
C ALA A 533 -4.52 0.67 -41.68
N LEU A 534 -3.40 0.01 -41.39
CA LEU A 534 -2.06 0.59 -41.33
C LEU A 534 -1.38 0.40 -42.68
N VAL A 535 -1.20 1.48 -43.44
CA VAL A 535 -0.50 1.46 -44.74
C VAL A 535 0.62 2.50 -44.71
N ASN A 536 1.84 2.10 -45.07
CA ASN A 536 3.02 2.97 -45.07
C ASN A 536 3.21 3.74 -43.74
N GLY A 537 2.94 3.10 -42.60
CA GLY A 537 3.08 3.68 -41.27
C GLY A 537 1.89 4.54 -40.78
N VAL A 538 0.88 4.77 -41.62
CA VAL A 538 -0.31 5.55 -41.27
C VAL A 538 -1.50 4.63 -41.01
N ALA A 539 -2.00 4.63 -39.78
CA ALA A 539 -3.23 3.93 -39.40
C ALA A 539 -4.46 4.80 -39.69
N THR A 540 -5.42 4.25 -40.42
CA THR A 540 -6.67 4.93 -40.81
C THR A 540 -7.87 4.04 -40.53
N THR A 541 -8.89 4.61 -39.89
CA THR A 541 -10.18 3.94 -39.69
C THR A 541 -10.97 3.97 -41.00
N ARG A 542 -11.54 2.83 -41.41
CA ARG A 542 -12.35 2.64 -42.60
C ARG A 542 -13.73 2.10 -42.24
#